data_AF-A0A563VJ50-F1
#
_entry.id   AF-A0A563VJ50-F1
#
_cell.length_a   1.000
_cell.length_b   1.000
_cell.length_c   1.000
_cell.angle_alpha   90.00
_cell.angle_beta   90.00
_cell.angle_gamma   90.00
#
_symmetry.space_group_name_H-M   'P 1'
#
loop_
_entity.id
_entity.type
_entity.pdbx_description
1 polymer ?
#
loop_
_entity_poly.entity_id
_entity_poly.type
_entity_poly.pdbx_seq_one_letter_code
_entity_poly.pdbx_strand_id
1 'polypeptide(L)' 'MFKVGDIVQHKVTGKLGTVVGYGCRVLDRTYCLTLKVKPLKGFYFRSPIEDTISKWRFVPLGSPQLFDRGSLKHKLVA' A
#
# COMPACT_ATOMS: atom_id res chain seq x y z
N MET A 1 -5.74 10.59 8.06
CA MET A 1 -5.88 10.59 6.58
C MET A 1 -4.54 10.18 5.99
N PHE A 2 -4.53 9.26 5.02
CA PHE A 2 -3.29 8.79 4.37
C PHE A 2 -2.64 9.90 3.56
N LYS A 3 -1.32 9.89 3.45
CA LYS A 3 -0.49 10.82 2.67
C LYS A 3 0.24 10.07 1.56
N VAL A 4 0.58 10.77 0.48
CA VAL A 4 1.49 10.24 -0.54
C VAL A 4 2.83 9.90 0.12
N GLY A 5 3.34 8.70 -0.16
CA GLY A 5 4.54 8.14 0.49
C GLY A 5 4.24 7.23 1.69
N ASP A 6 3.03 7.26 2.26
CA ASP A 6 2.67 6.34 3.35
C ASP A 6 2.69 4.89 2.86
N ILE A 7 3.20 3.99 3.71
CA ILE A 7 3.06 2.55 3.50
C ILE A 7 1.72 2.10 4.07
N VAL A 8 0.93 1.44 3.23
CA VAL A 8 -0.41 0.97 3.57
C VAL A 8 -0.59 -0.49 3.21
N GLN A 9 -1.49 -1.14 3.94
CA GLN A 9 -1.93 -2.49 3.64
C GLN A 9 -3.41 -2.51 3.31
N HIS A 10 -3.76 -3.24 2.27
CA HIS A 10 -5.15 -3.51 1.94
C HIS A 10 -5.74 -4.51 2.95
N LYS A 11 -6.84 -4.15 3.62
CA LYS A 11 -7.46 -4.94 4.71
C LYS A 11 -7.95 -6.32 4.26
N VAL A 12 -8.45 -6.44 3.03
CA VAL A 12 -8.98 -7.70 2.47
C VAL A 12 -7.88 -8.56 1.84
N THR A 13 -7.13 -8.02 0.86
CA THR A 13 -6.14 -8.79 0.10
C THR A 13 -4.79 -8.95 0.80
N GLY A 14 -4.53 -8.22 1.88
CA GLY A 14 -3.25 -8.22 2.60
C GLY A 14 -2.10 -7.57 1.83
N LYS A 15 -2.32 -7.06 0.62
CA LYS A 15 -1.27 -6.45 -0.22
C LYS A 15 -0.72 -5.18 0.40
N LEU A 16 0.60 -5.05 0.41
CA LEU A 16 1.33 -3.88 0.88
C LEU A 16 1.75 -3.00 -0.30
N GLY A 17 1.73 -1.69 -0.08
CA GLY A 17 2.12 -0.72 -1.10
C GLY A 17 2.34 0.67 -0.54
N THR A 18 2.90 1.55 -1.37
CA THR A 18 3.10 2.96 -1.09
C THR A 18 1.99 3.77 -1.75
N VAL A 19 1.40 4.70 -1.01
CA VAL A 19 0.41 5.63 -1.58
C VAL A 19 1.10 6.52 -2.62
N VAL A 20 0.57 6.54 -3.84
CA VAL A 20 1.05 7.39 -4.94
C VAL A 20 0.06 8.48 -5.34
N GLY A 21 -1.16 8.45 -4.80
CA GLY A 21 -2.15 9.49 -5.02
C GLY A 21 -3.56 9.08 -4.61
N TYR A 22 -4.51 9.89 -5.04
CA TYR A 22 -5.93 9.70 -4.79
C TYR A 22 -6.69 9.61 -6.12
N GLY A 23 -7.85 8.99 -6.07
CA GLY A 23 -8.81 8.99 -7.16
C GLY A 23 -10.21 9.23 -6.63
N CYS A 24 -11.20 9.09 -7.51
CA CYS A 24 -12.59 9.08 -7.10
C CYS A 24 -13.33 7.97 -7.85
N ARG A 25 -14.30 7.37 -7.18
CA ARG A 25 -15.32 6.52 -7.80
C ARG A 25 -16.69 7.11 -7.53
N VAL A 26 -17.56 7.02 -8.52
CA VAL A 26 -18.98 7.32 -8.35
C VAL A 26 -19.68 6.02 -7.96
N LEU A 27 -20.32 6.00 -6.80
CA LEU A 27 -21.18 4.93 -6.33
C LEU A 27 -22.54 5.55 -6.02
N ASP A 28 -23.61 5.11 -6.69
CA ASP A 28 -24.97 5.61 -6.45
C ASP A 28 -25.07 7.14 -6.41
N ARG A 29 -24.48 7.81 -7.43
CA ARG A 29 -24.41 9.28 -7.56
C ARG A 29 -23.60 9.99 -6.47
N THR A 30 -22.92 9.26 -5.60
CA THR A 30 -22.03 9.79 -4.56
C THR A 30 -20.57 9.62 -4.97
N TYR A 31 -19.76 10.66 -4.79
CA TYR A 31 -18.32 10.61 -5.02
C TYR A 31 -17.61 10.04 -3.79
N CYS A 32 -16.96 8.89 -3.96
CA CYS A 32 -16.13 8.27 -2.93
C CYS A 32 -14.66 8.46 -3.25
N LEU A 33 -13.90 8.96 -2.27
CA LEU A 33 -12.45 9.11 -2.38
C LEU A 33 -11.76 7.74 -2.31
N THR A 34 -10.90 7.47 -3.29
CA THR A 34 -10.10 6.25 -3.39
C THR A 34 -8.61 6.56 -3.22
N LEU A 35 -7.84 5.55 -2.82
CA LEU A 35 -6.39 5.60 -2.77
C LEU A 35 -5.80 4.81 -3.92
N LYS A 36 -4.81 5.41 -4.58
CA LYS A 36 -3.95 4.75 -5.56
C LYS A 36 -2.66 4.34 -4.87
N VAL A 37 -2.39 3.04 -4.87
CA VAL A 37 -1.31 2.42 -4.12
C VAL A 37 -0.41 1.61 -5.05
N LYS A 38 0.87 1.95 -5.11
CA LYS A 38 1.88 1.18 -5.83
C LYS A 38 2.33 -0.01 -4.97
N PRO A 39 2.17 -1.26 -5.41
CA PRO A 39 2.57 -2.43 -4.61
C PRO A 39 4.07 -2.44 -4.28
N LEU A 40 4.43 -2.87 -3.07
CA LEU A 40 5.84 -3.05 -2.66
C LEU A 40 6.46 -4.34 -3.19
N LYS A 41 5.65 -5.38 -3.45
CA LYS A 41 6.09 -6.68 -4.00
C LYS A 41 5.40 -6.97 -5.34
N GLY A 42 6.17 -7.44 -6.30
CA GLY A 42 5.74 -7.72 -7.68
C GLY A 42 6.30 -6.67 -8.67
N PHE A 43 6.69 -7.15 -9.86
CA PHE A 43 7.39 -6.41 -10.92
C PHE A 43 7.05 -4.91 -10.99
N TYR A 44 8.11 -4.10 -11.13
CA TYR A 44 8.14 -2.63 -11.19
C TYR A 44 7.12 -1.94 -12.11
N PHE A 45 6.40 -2.70 -12.96
CA PHE A 45 5.45 -2.24 -13.98
C PHE A 45 3.97 -2.55 -13.70
N ARG A 46 3.60 -3.01 -12.50
CA ARG A 46 2.17 -3.21 -12.20
C ARG A 46 1.46 -1.88 -11.99
N SER A 47 0.25 -1.77 -12.56
CA SER A 47 -0.63 -0.62 -12.37
C SER A 47 -0.91 -0.39 -10.88
N PRO A 48 -1.08 0.87 -10.46
CA PRO A 48 -1.50 1.18 -9.09
C PRO A 48 -2.79 0.43 -8.75
N ILE A 49 -2.85 -0.15 -7.56
CA ILE A 49 -4.08 -0.70 -7.01
C ILE A 49 -4.92 0.47 -6.51
N GLU A 50 -6.17 0.53 -6.95
CA GLU A 50 -7.09 1.58 -6.53
C GLU A 50 -8.29 0.98 -5.80
N ASP A 51 -8.53 1.46 -4.57
CA ASP A 51 -9.72 1.13 -3.78
C ASP A 51 -10.05 2.25 -2.80
N THR A 52 -11.27 2.25 -2.26
CA THR A 52 -11.79 3.17 -1.25
C THR A 52 -10.86 3.28 -0.03
N ILE A 53 -10.72 4.49 0.52
CA ILE A 53 -9.84 4.77 1.67
C ILE A 53 -10.09 3.83 2.85
N SER A 54 -11.35 3.46 3.11
CA SER A 54 -11.74 2.59 4.22
C SER A 54 -11.16 1.17 4.12
N LYS A 55 -10.72 0.74 2.93
CA LYS A 55 -10.09 -0.57 2.70
C LYS A 55 -8.60 -0.60 3.01
N TRP A 56 -7.99 0.53 3.33
CA TRP A 56 -6.57 0.63 3.62
C TRP A 56 -6.31 0.85 5.12
N ARG A 57 -5.19 0.34 5.61
CA ARG A 57 -4.66 0.62 6.96
C ARG A 57 -3.21 1.07 6.87
N PHE A 58 -2.83 1.99 7.75
CA PHE A 58 -1.45 2.47 7.84
C PHE A 58 -0.56 1.37 8.41
N VAL A 59 0.66 1.26 7.88
CA VAL A 59 1.67 0.33 8.37
C VAL A 59 2.86 1.13 8.88
N PRO A 60 3.08 1.19 10.20
CA PRO A 60 4.24 1.85 10.77
C PRO A 60 5.56 1.27 10.24
N LEU A 61 6.54 2.14 10.01
CA LEU A 61 7.93 1.73 9.84
C LEU A 61 8.35 0.91 11.07
N GLY A 62 8.99 -0.25 10.87
CA GLY A 62 9.27 -1.19 11.96
C GLY A 62 8.29 -2.37 12.07
N SER A 63 7.15 -2.32 11.37
CA SER A 63 6.15 -3.38 11.46
C SER A 63 6.68 -4.71 10.92
N PRO A 64 6.42 -5.86 11.57
CA PRO A 64 6.86 -7.19 11.09
C PRO A 64 6.40 -7.50 9.66
N GLN A 65 5.26 -6.93 9.27
CA GLN A 65 4.67 -7.03 7.94
C GLN A 65 5.58 -6.47 6.83
N LEU A 66 6.49 -5.55 7.16
CA LEU A 66 7.50 -5.00 6.24
C LEU A 66 8.76 -5.86 6.16
N PHE A 67 9.04 -6.65 7.19
CA PHE A 67 10.26 -7.47 7.30
C PHE A 67 10.06 -8.93 6.92
N ASP A 68 8.82 -9.41 6.77
CA ASP A 68 8.59 -10.80 6.43
C ASP A 68 8.63 -11.07 4.91
N ARG A 69 9.54 -12.01 4.57
CA ARG A 69 9.82 -12.70 3.29
C ARG A 69 10.46 -11.92 2.15
N GLY A 70 11.78 -11.76 2.24
CA GLY A 70 12.67 -11.66 1.09
C GLY A 70 13.80 -10.65 1.25
N SER A 71 14.96 -11.13 1.71
CA SER A 71 16.27 -10.45 1.60
C SER A 71 16.51 -9.24 2.53
N LEU A 72 17.14 -9.51 3.67
CA LEU A 72 18.30 -8.78 4.21
C LEU A 72 18.84 -9.56 5.42
N LYS A 73 19.23 -10.83 5.19
CA LYS A 73 20.08 -11.62 6.09
C LYS A 73 21.44 -11.87 5.45
N HIS A 74 22.03 -10.88 4.79
CA HIS A 74 23.44 -10.95 4.39
C HIS A 74 24.01 -9.53 4.30
N LYS A 75 24.47 -9.00 5.44
CA LYS A 75 25.71 -8.21 5.61
C LYS A 75 25.64 -7.50 6.95
N LEU A 76 26.31 -8.07 7.94
CA LEU A 76 27.22 -7.39 8.87
C LEU A 76 27.74 -8.44 9.85
N VAL A 77 28.55 -9.35 9.31
CA VAL A 77 29.65 -9.99 10.04
C VAL A 77 30.87 -9.75 9.17
N ALA A 78 31.65 -8.74 9.56
CA ALA A 78 33.09 -8.58 9.36
C ALA A 78 33.48 -7.29 10.09
#